data_AF-A0AA86PSB1-F1
#
_entry.id   AF-A0AA86PSB1-F1
#
_cell.length_a   1.000
_cell.length_b   1.000
_cell.length_c   1.000
_cell.angle_alpha   90.00
_cell.angle_beta   90.00
_cell.angle_gamma   90.00
#
_symmetry.space_group_name_H-M   'P 1'
#
loop_
_entity.id
_entity.type
_entity.pdbx_description
1 polymer ?
#
loop_
_entity_poly.entity_id
_entity_poly.type
_entity_poly.pdbx_seq_one_letter_code
_entity_poly.pdbx_strand_id
1 'polypeptide(L)'
;MVLVATINESVYRETVEELRKHIQIIELNCLTHKDIMNLLLNAISKEYNTLAEESIDIQALCQIALHAQGDARRALSLLELSIVDNALTPESALTAIQLAGQSLNHFDILFECESAIQKSINASDPQGSIFYVSLALQLGCDPLSVARRILVTSSEDIGLANPRALDIANSCYKSVQHLKSNKQSWSVLAETAIYLSTQPKNNSTYEAINKGIAFCKESRAKEQEPLFVFDGKNIDDQFILILGTKRKQETRMIISI
;
A
#
# COMPACT_ATOMS: atom_id res chain seq x y z
N MET A 1 37.19 -8.05 19.78
CA MET A 1 36.67 -8.56 18.48
C MET A 1 35.17 -8.28 18.47
N VAL A 2 34.68 -7.52 17.50
CA VAL A 2 33.24 -7.26 17.35
C VAL A 2 32.76 -8.12 16.19
N LEU A 3 31.75 -8.95 16.43
CA LEU A 3 31.13 -9.78 15.40
C LEU A 3 29.83 -9.09 14.96
N VAL A 4 29.68 -8.89 13.65
CA VAL A 4 28.45 -8.41 13.04
C VAL A 4 27.94 -9.51 12.12
N ALA A 5 26.69 -9.91 12.31
CA ALA A 5 26.04 -10.95 11.52
C ALA A 5 24.67 -10.45 11.07
N THR A 6 24.26 -10.85 9.87
CA THR A 6 22.95 -10.56 9.29
C THR A 6 22.22 -11.85 9.07
N ILE A 7 20.96 -11.92 9.47
CA ILE A 7 20.09 -13.07 9.22
C ILE A 7 18.74 -12.59 8.69
N ASN A 8 18.13 -13.39 7.81
CA ASN A 8 16.79 -13.10 7.28
C ASN A 8 15.68 -13.77 8.08
N GLU A 9 16.02 -14.73 8.93
CA GLU A 9 15.08 -15.45 9.78
C GLU A 9 15.05 -14.87 11.19
N SER A 10 14.09 -15.34 11.99
CA SER A 10 13.94 -14.84 13.36
C SER A 10 15.12 -15.25 14.23
N VAL A 11 15.83 -14.26 14.78
CA VAL A 11 16.95 -14.45 15.72
C VAL A 11 16.55 -15.36 16.89
N TYR A 12 15.31 -15.26 17.35
CA TYR A 12 14.80 -16.05 18.47
C TYR A 12 14.70 -17.55 18.19
N ARG A 13 14.60 -17.95 16.92
CA ARG A 13 14.53 -19.37 16.51
C ARG A 13 15.90 -19.99 16.30
N GLU A 14 16.84 -19.25 15.70
CA GLU A 14 18.11 -19.84 15.26
C GLU A 14 19.27 -19.68 16.25
N THR A 15 19.11 -18.87 17.31
CA THR A 15 20.21 -18.60 18.24
C THR A 15 19.98 -19.19 19.64
N VAL A 16 21.06 -19.71 20.21
CA VAL A 16 21.09 -20.21 21.60
C VAL A 16 20.91 -19.05 22.58
N GLU A 17 20.18 -19.27 23.68
CA GLU A 17 19.85 -18.21 24.63
C GLU A 17 21.06 -17.51 25.26
N GLU A 18 22.17 -18.23 25.44
CA GLU A 18 23.43 -17.68 25.96
C GLU A 18 23.97 -16.54 25.08
N LEU A 19 23.90 -16.70 23.76
CA LEU A 19 24.37 -15.69 22.80
C LEU A 19 23.46 -14.47 22.79
N ARG A 20 22.14 -14.67 22.94
CA ARG A 20 21.14 -13.58 22.95
C ARG A 20 21.38 -12.56 24.05
N LYS A 21 21.97 -12.97 25.18
CA LYS A 21 22.30 -12.08 26.31
C LYS A 21 23.45 -11.12 26.01
N HIS A 22 24.23 -11.39 24.97
CA HIS A 22 25.46 -10.67 24.64
C HIS A 22 25.47 -10.06 23.24
N ILE A 23 24.35 -10.15 22.50
CA ILE A 23 24.19 -9.54 21.18
C ILE A 23 23.14 -8.43 21.22
N GLN A 24 23.41 -7.36 20.48
CA GLN A 24 22.41 -6.33 20.21
C GLN A 24 21.67 -6.72 18.93
N ILE A 25 20.35 -6.88 19.01
CA ILE A 25 19.50 -7.17 17.85
C ILE A 25 18.99 -5.84 17.29
N ILE A 26 19.25 -5.60 16.01
CA ILE A 26 18.73 -4.46 15.26
C ILE A 26 17.83 -5.03 14.17
N GLU A 27 16.56 -4.64 14.19
CA GLU A 27 15.60 -5.00 13.16
C GLU A 27 15.77 -4.07 11.96
N LEU A 28 15.91 -4.65 10.77
CA LEU A 28 16.01 -3.93 9.51
C LEU A 28 14.70 -4.08 8.74
N ASN A 29 14.10 -2.95 8.39
CA ASN A 29 12.91 -2.92 7.55
C ASN A 29 13.30 -2.87 6.07
N CYS A 30 12.42 -3.39 5.22
CA CYS A 30 12.55 -3.19 3.78
C CYS A 30 12.58 -1.69 3.46
N LEU A 31 13.37 -1.32 2.46
CA LEU A 31 13.45 0.06 2.01
C LEU A 31 12.13 0.49 1.39
N THR A 32 11.74 1.75 1.63
CA THR A 32 10.62 2.33 0.91
C THR A 32 11.02 2.55 -0.53
N HIS A 33 10.05 2.70 -1.42
CA HIS A 33 10.34 2.97 -2.82
C HIS A 33 11.03 4.32 -3.02
N LYS A 34 10.73 5.31 -2.17
CA LYS A 34 11.46 6.57 -2.14
C LYS A 34 12.93 6.37 -1.80
N ASP A 35 13.23 5.49 -0.84
CA ASP A 35 14.61 5.16 -0.48
C ASP A 35 15.33 4.45 -1.62
N ILE A 36 14.66 3.51 -2.31
CA ILE A 36 15.21 2.83 -3.49
C ILE A 36 15.45 3.83 -4.63
N MET A 37 14.50 4.72 -4.91
CA MET A 37 14.66 5.75 -5.93
C MET A 37 15.83 6.68 -5.63
N ASN A 38 15.96 7.14 -4.39
CA ASN A 38 17.10 7.96 -3.95
C ASN A 38 18.42 7.19 -4.08
N LEU A 39 18.43 5.90 -3.74
CA LEU A 39 19.59 5.04 -3.86
C LEU A 39 20.03 4.88 -5.33
N LEU A 40 19.10 4.66 -6.26
CA LEU A 40 19.37 4.56 -7.69
C LEU A 40 19.91 5.88 -8.26
N LEU A 41 19.28 7.01 -7.92
CA LEU A 41 19.75 8.34 -8.34
C LEU A 41 21.16 8.63 -7.81
N ASN A 42 21.43 8.28 -6.55
CA ASN A 42 22.76 8.42 -5.96
C ASN A 42 23.80 7.55 -6.66
N ALA A 43 23.47 6.29 -6.99
CA ALA A 43 24.36 5.39 -7.71
C ALA A 43 24.73 5.95 -9.08
N ILE A 44 23.73 6.45 -9.83
CA ILE A 44 23.95 7.10 -11.12
C ILE A 44 24.90 8.29 -10.99
N SER A 45 24.64 9.19 -10.04
CA SER A 45 25.44 10.39 -9.78
C SER A 45 26.86 10.15 -9.25
N LYS A 46 27.23 8.90 -8.96
CA LYS A 46 28.56 8.56 -8.41
C LYS A 46 29.35 7.67 -9.34
N GLU A 47 28.71 6.60 -9.80
CA GLU A 47 29.37 5.53 -10.56
C GLU A 47 29.17 5.70 -12.07
N TYR A 48 28.12 6.43 -12.47
CA TYR A 48 27.72 6.58 -13.86
C TYR A 48 27.65 8.04 -14.32
N ASN A 49 28.49 8.90 -13.74
CA ASN A 49 28.58 10.35 -14.05
C ASN A 49 28.90 10.69 -15.51
N THR A 50 29.24 9.69 -16.33
CA THR A 50 29.46 9.82 -17.77
C THR A 50 28.20 9.61 -18.61
N LEU A 51 27.09 9.12 -18.03
CA LEU A 51 25.80 9.12 -18.70
C LEU A 51 25.29 10.57 -18.81
N ALA A 52 24.84 10.94 -20.00
CA ALA A 52 24.16 12.21 -20.20
C ALA A 52 22.83 12.19 -19.43
N GLU A 53 22.43 13.32 -18.82
CA GLU A 53 21.14 13.39 -18.11
C GLU A 53 19.96 13.03 -19.02
N GLU A 54 20.06 13.32 -20.32
CA GLU A 54 19.04 13.00 -21.33
C GLU A 54 18.95 11.51 -21.67
N SER A 55 19.95 10.69 -21.31
CA SER A 55 19.95 9.25 -21.56
C SER A 55 19.37 8.43 -20.41
N ILE A 56 18.86 9.08 -19.35
CA ILE A 56 18.28 8.43 -18.18
C ILE A 56 16.76 8.64 -18.17
N ASP A 57 16.01 7.60 -18.50
CA ASP A 57 14.56 7.64 -18.40
C ASP A 57 14.10 7.37 -16.96
N ILE A 58 13.33 8.31 -16.40
CA ILE A 58 12.73 8.17 -15.08
C ILE A 58 11.81 6.94 -15.01
N GLN A 59 11.11 6.60 -16.09
CA GLN A 59 10.24 5.42 -16.13
C GLN A 59 11.03 4.12 -15.93
N ALA A 60 12.23 4.03 -16.50
CA ALA A 60 13.12 2.89 -16.32
C ALA A 60 13.53 2.74 -14.85
N LEU A 61 13.87 3.85 -14.18
CA LEU A 61 14.17 3.85 -12.75
C LEU A 61 12.99 3.42 -11.90
N CYS A 62 11.79 3.90 -12.22
CA CYS A 62 10.57 3.49 -11.54
C CYS A 62 10.32 1.98 -11.67
N GLN A 63 10.53 1.42 -12.87
CA GLN A 63 10.41 -0.03 -13.10
C GLN A 63 11.42 -0.80 -12.25
N ILE A 64 12.69 -0.41 -12.27
CA ILE A 64 13.73 -1.05 -11.44
C ILE A 64 13.34 -0.97 -9.95
N ALA A 65 12.94 0.20 -9.47
CA ALA A 65 12.57 0.41 -8.07
C ALA A 65 11.35 -0.42 -7.65
N LEU A 66 10.40 -0.65 -8.56
CA LEU A 66 9.24 -1.48 -8.30
C LEU A 66 9.63 -2.97 -8.18
N HIS A 67 10.47 -3.46 -9.10
CA HIS A 67 10.94 -4.85 -9.11
C HIS A 67 11.97 -5.17 -8.04
N ALA A 68 12.61 -4.15 -7.47
CA ALA A 68 13.50 -4.29 -6.32
C ALA A 68 12.76 -4.70 -5.04
N GLN A 69 11.46 -4.38 -4.90
CA GLN A 69 10.63 -4.72 -3.74
C GLN A 69 11.27 -4.38 -2.37
N GLY A 70 12.01 -3.27 -2.30
CA GLY A 70 12.69 -2.81 -1.09
C GLY A 70 14.06 -3.46 -0.82
N ASP A 71 14.59 -4.29 -1.72
CA ASP A 71 15.96 -4.81 -1.70
C ASP A 71 16.91 -3.89 -2.51
N ALA A 72 17.78 -3.17 -1.82
CA ALA A 72 18.79 -2.28 -2.42
C ALA A 72 19.74 -3.01 -3.38
N ARG A 73 20.20 -4.21 -3.01
CA ARG A 73 21.15 -4.98 -3.82
C ARG A 73 20.49 -5.37 -5.14
N ARG A 74 19.23 -5.81 -5.06
CA ARG A 74 18.43 -6.13 -6.25
C ARG A 74 18.23 -4.91 -7.15
N ALA A 75 17.91 -3.76 -6.57
CA ALA A 75 17.77 -2.50 -7.31
C ALA A 75 19.06 -2.15 -8.10
N LEU A 76 20.21 -2.21 -7.43
CA LEU A 76 21.51 -1.88 -8.06
C LEU A 76 21.91 -2.89 -9.14
N SER A 77 21.72 -4.19 -8.89
CA SER A 77 22.00 -5.21 -9.91
C SER A 77 21.12 -5.05 -11.15
N LEU A 78 19.84 -4.71 -10.96
CA LEU A 78 18.96 -4.41 -12.09
C LEU A 78 19.41 -3.15 -12.82
N LEU A 79 19.77 -2.08 -12.10
CA LEU A 79 20.29 -0.85 -12.70
C LEU A 79 21.52 -1.12 -13.57
N GLU A 80 22.50 -1.86 -13.04
CA GLU A 80 23.72 -2.22 -13.75
C GLU A 80 23.43 -2.99 -15.05
N LEU A 81 22.51 -3.96 -14.98
CA LEU A 81 22.08 -4.74 -16.15
C LEU A 81 21.26 -3.93 -17.17
N SER A 82 20.60 -2.86 -16.70
CA SER A 82 19.70 -2.04 -17.54
C SER A 82 20.45 -0.97 -18.31
N ILE A 83 21.67 -0.61 -17.92
CA ILE A 83 22.46 0.40 -18.63
C ILE A 83 23.10 -0.26 -19.86
N VAL A 84 22.62 0.10 -21.05
CA VAL A 84 23.14 -0.40 -22.33
C VAL A 84 23.51 0.79 -23.20
N ASP A 85 24.69 0.77 -23.82
CA ASP A 85 25.21 1.84 -24.66
C ASP A 85 25.16 3.25 -24.02
N ASN A 86 25.44 3.32 -22.70
CA ASN A 86 25.35 4.54 -21.89
C ASN A 86 23.97 5.21 -21.89
N ALA A 87 22.91 4.42 -22.04
CA ALA A 87 21.53 4.85 -21.87
C ALA A 87 20.76 3.89 -20.95
N LEU A 88 19.84 4.47 -20.18
CA LEU A 88 18.87 3.74 -19.38
C LEU A 88 17.48 4.05 -19.94
N THR A 89 16.93 3.10 -20.67
CA THR A 89 15.60 3.18 -21.30
C THR A 89 14.62 2.20 -20.65
N PRO A 90 13.30 2.43 -20.76
CA PRO A 90 12.30 1.50 -20.22
C PRO A 90 12.43 0.09 -20.81
N GLU A 91 12.79 -0.01 -22.10
CA GLU A 91 13.02 -1.31 -22.76
C GLU A 91 14.24 -2.05 -22.20
N SER A 92 15.34 -1.33 -21.96
CA SER A 92 16.55 -1.90 -21.37
C SER A 92 16.30 -2.38 -19.93
N ALA A 93 15.52 -1.62 -19.15
CA ALA A 93 15.12 -2.01 -17.80
C ALA A 93 14.25 -3.26 -17.78
N LEU A 94 13.24 -3.33 -18.65
CA LEU A 94 12.40 -4.52 -18.81
C LEU A 94 13.23 -5.75 -19.21
N THR A 95 14.20 -5.56 -20.12
CA THR A 95 15.08 -6.65 -20.56
C THR A 95 15.94 -7.16 -19.40
N ALA A 96 16.55 -6.27 -18.62
CA ALA A 96 17.33 -6.62 -17.43
C ALA A 96 16.49 -7.38 -16.38
N ILE A 97 15.26 -6.92 -16.14
CA ILE A 97 14.30 -7.55 -15.25
C ILE A 97 13.96 -8.98 -15.70
N GLN A 98 13.71 -9.16 -17.00
CA GLN A 98 13.44 -10.48 -17.59
C GLN A 98 14.64 -11.41 -17.47
N LEU A 99 15.85 -10.92 -17.77
CA LEU A 99 17.10 -11.67 -17.66
C LEU A 99 17.40 -12.10 -16.21
N ALA A 100 17.04 -11.26 -15.24
CA ALA A 100 17.17 -11.58 -13.82
C ALA A 100 16.18 -12.66 -13.34
N GLY A 101 15.34 -13.22 -14.23
CA GLY A 101 14.29 -14.17 -13.89
C GLY A 101 13.15 -13.54 -13.08
N GLN A 102 13.08 -12.20 -13.07
CA GLN A 102 12.13 -11.42 -12.30
C GLN A 102 10.98 -10.96 -13.19
N SER A 103 10.43 -11.90 -13.97
CA SER A 103 9.27 -11.64 -14.79
C SER A 103 8.04 -11.44 -13.90
N LEU A 104 7.84 -10.23 -13.39
CA LEU A 104 6.47 -9.77 -13.14
C LEU A 104 5.89 -9.52 -14.53
N ASN A 105 4.82 -10.22 -14.87
CA ASN A 105 4.13 -9.93 -16.11
C ASN A 105 3.61 -8.48 -16.03
N HIS A 106 3.40 -7.82 -17.17
CA HIS A 106 2.95 -6.42 -17.19
C HIS A 106 1.73 -6.18 -16.29
N PHE A 107 0.84 -7.17 -16.18
CA PHE A 107 -0.29 -7.15 -15.25
C PHE A 107 0.12 -7.02 -13.77
N ASP A 108 1.14 -7.76 -13.33
CA ASP A 108 1.64 -7.74 -11.96
C ASP A 108 2.31 -6.39 -11.63
N ILE A 109 2.99 -5.78 -12.60
CA ILE A 109 3.56 -4.43 -12.49
C ILE A 109 2.45 -3.40 -12.25
N LEU A 110 1.38 -3.46 -13.04
CA LEU A 110 0.23 -2.57 -12.87
C LEU A 110 -0.45 -2.78 -11.52
N PHE A 111 -0.58 -4.03 -11.08
CA PHE A 111 -1.14 -4.38 -9.77
C PHE A 111 -0.27 -3.84 -8.62
N GLU A 112 1.06 -3.98 -8.71
CA GLU A 112 1.98 -3.42 -7.71
C GLU A 112 1.93 -1.90 -7.69
N CYS A 113 1.76 -1.23 -8.84
CA CYS A 113 1.54 0.22 -8.88
C CYS A 113 0.23 0.61 -8.17
N GLU A 114 -0.88 -0.06 -8.45
CA GLU A 114 -2.15 0.19 -7.74
C GLU A 114 -2.04 -0.06 -6.23
N SER A 115 -1.36 -1.13 -5.84
CA SER A 115 -1.04 -1.46 -4.45
C SER A 115 -0.22 -0.34 -3.80
N ALA A 116 0.78 0.18 -4.52
CA ALA A 116 1.62 1.25 -4.04
C ALA A 116 0.89 2.60 -3.90
N ILE A 117 -0.12 2.88 -4.75
CA ILE A 117 -1.03 4.03 -4.58
C ILE A 117 -1.75 3.93 -3.24
N GLN A 118 -2.38 2.79 -2.95
CA GLN A 118 -3.09 2.56 -1.69
C GLN A 118 -2.15 2.67 -0.49
N LYS A 119 -0.98 2.02 -0.53
CA LYS A 119 0.04 2.08 0.52
C LYS A 119 0.51 3.50 0.78
N SER A 120 0.73 4.30 -0.27
CA SER A 120 1.15 5.70 -0.14
C SER A 120 0.07 6.58 0.47
N ILE A 121 -1.20 6.36 0.09
CA ILE A 121 -2.33 7.07 0.71
C ILE A 121 -2.43 6.71 2.19
N ASN A 122 -2.38 5.42 2.55
CA ASN A 122 -2.43 4.96 3.94
C ASN A 122 -1.26 5.51 4.78
N ALA A 123 -0.05 5.48 4.23
CA ALA A 123 1.14 6.07 4.85
C ALA A 123 1.10 7.61 4.96
N SER A 124 0.03 8.26 4.47
CA SER A 124 -0.12 9.71 4.44
C SER A 124 1.03 10.41 3.70
N ASP A 125 1.44 9.82 2.57
CA ASP A 125 2.47 10.35 1.67
C ASP A 125 1.84 10.87 0.37
N PRO A 126 1.60 12.19 0.25
CA PRO A 126 1.09 12.79 -0.98
C PRO A 126 2.08 12.74 -2.15
N GLN A 127 3.39 12.71 -1.87
CA GLN A 127 4.42 12.63 -2.90
C GLN A 127 4.46 11.23 -3.51
N GLY A 128 4.41 10.21 -2.67
CA GLY A 128 4.27 8.82 -3.10
C GLY A 128 2.98 8.59 -3.87
N SER A 129 1.84 9.10 -3.39
CA SER A 129 0.54 8.87 -4.06
C SER A 129 0.49 9.49 -5.46
N ILE A 130 0.95 10.73 -5.65
CA ILE A 130 1.00 11.34 -6.99
C ILE A 130 2.02 10.63 -7.91
N PHE A 131 3.16 10.20 -7.36
CA PHE A 131 4.18 9.47 -8.12
C PHE A 131 3.63 8.16 -8.67
N TYR A 132 2.99 7.34 -7.83
CA TYR A 132 2.46 6.05 -8.28
C TYR A 132 1.22 6.16 -9.16
N VAL A 133 0.38 7.18 -8.97
CA VAL A 133 -0.70 7.48 -9.92
C VAL A 133 -0.10 7.81 -11.29
N SER A 134 0.93 8.66 -11.32
CA SER A 134 1.60 9.04 -12.57
C SER A 134 2.27 7.85 -13.24
N LEU A 135 2.95 7.01 -12.45
CA LEU A 135 3.61 5.80 -12.92
C LEU A 135 2.61 4.79 -13.49
N ALA A 136 1.51 4.51 -12.78
CA ALA A 136 0.47 3.61 -13.25
C ALA A 136 -0.10 4.06 -14.61
N LEU A 137 -0.40 5.35 -14.75
CA LEU A 137 -0.93 5.92 -15.99
C LEU A 137 0.07 5.88 -17.14
N GLN A 138 1.36 6.12 -16.87
CA GLN A 138 2.42 6.00 -17.86
C GLN A 138 2.65 4.57 -18.32
N LEU A 139 2.51 3.60 -17.40
CA LEU A 139 2.60 2.18 -17.72
C LEU A 139 1.35 1.63 -18.41
N GLY A 140 0.35 2.47 -18.72
CA GLY A 140 -0.86 2.04 -19.43
C GLY A 140 -1.93 1.42 -18.54
N CYS A 141 -1.88 1.63 -17.22
CA CYS A 141 -2.98 1.27 -16.33
C CYS A 141 -4.27 1.97 -16.78
N ASP A 142 -5.38 1.24 -16.85
CA ASP A 142 -6.69 1.84 -17.08
C ASP A 142 -6.99 2.86 -15.95
N PRO A 143 -7.24 4.14 -16.26
CA PRO A 143 -7.59 5.16 -15.27
C PRO A 143 -8.77 4.77 -14.37
N LEU A 144 -9.71 3.96 -14.86
CA LEU A 144 -10.81 3.46 -14.02
C LEU A 144 -10.34 2.43 -12.99
N SER A 145 -9.29 1.68 -13.28
CA SER A 145 -8.66 0.77 -12.32
C SER A 145 -8.04 1.53 -11.16
N VAL A 146 -7.29 2.60 -11.46
CA VAL A 146 -6.77 3.54 -10.45
C VAL A 146 -7.90 4.19 -9.64
N ALA A 147 -8.96 4.66 -10.32
CA ALA A 147 -10.10 5.28 -9.65
C ALA A 147 -10.83 4.31 -8.70
N ARG A 148 -10.96 3.03 -9.07
CA ARG A 148 -11.51 1.98 -8.20
C ARG A 148 -10.65 1.80 -6.94
N ARG A 149 -9.33 1.82 -7.08
CA ARG A 149 -8.42 1.69 -5.95
C ARG A 149 -8.56 2.87 -4.98
N ILE A 150 -8.57 4.10 -5.52
CA ILE A 150 -8.84 5.32 -4.74
C ILE A 150 -10.17 5.24 -3.99
N LEU A 151 -11.22 4.72 -4.65
CA LEU A 151 -12.54 4.54 -4.05
C LEU A 151 -12.52 3.56 -2.87
N VAL A 152 -11.85 2.41 -3.02
CA VAL A 152 -11.68 1.43 -1.92
C VAL A 152 -10.90 2.05 -0.76
N THR A 153 -9.76 2.68 -1.05
CA THR A 153 -8.93 3.35 -0.03
C THR A 153 -9.70 4.41 0.76
N SER A 154 -10.64 5.12 0.13
CA SER A 154 -11.47 6.13 0.81
C SER A 154 -12.33 5.55 1.95
N SER A 155 -12.82 4.32 1.81
CA SER A 155 -13.63 3.66 2.84
C SER A 155 -12.80 2.80 3.78
N GLU A 156 -11.72 2.19 3.28
CA GLU A 156 -10.86 1.28 4.03
C GLU A 156 -9.91 2.01 4.97
N ASP A 157 -9.20 3.03 4.48
CA ASP A 157 -8.10 3.67 5.22
C ASP A 157 -8.51 5.02 5.83
N ILE A 158 -9.47 5.74 5.24
CA ILE A 158 -9.98 7.02 5.79
C ILE A 158 -11.26 6.79 6.61
N GLY A 159 -12.23 6.06 6.04
CA GLY A 159 -13.41 5.58 6.75
C GLY A 159 -14.16 6.65 7.53
N LEU A 160 -14.45 6.37 8.80
CA LEU A 160 -15.23 7.26 9.67
C LEU A 160 -14.46 8.49 10.17
N ALA A 161 -13.14 8.58 9.95
CA ALA A 161 -12.39 9.78 10.31
C ALA A 161 -12.80 10.98 9.45
N ASN A 162 -13.12 10.75 8.17
CA ASN A 162 -13.75 11.74 7.31
C ASN A 162 -14.69 11.06 6.30
N PRO A 163 -16.00 10.90 6.64
CA PRO A 163 -16.96 10.24 5.75
C PRO A 163 -17.11 10.88 4.37
N ARG A 164 -16.81 12.18 4.22
CA ARG A 164 -16.87 12.87 2.92
C ARG A 164 -15.83 12.37 1.93
N ALA A 165 -14.78 11.67 2.40
CA ALA A 165 -13.78 11.08 1.52
C ALA A 165 -14.39 10.10 0.50
N LEU A 166 -15.41 9.34 0.90
CA LEU A 166 -16.11 8.42 0.02
C LEU A 166 -16.87 9.16 -1.10
N ASP A 167 -17.52 10.28 -0.79
CA ASP A 167 -18.25 11.09 -1.78
C ASP A 167 -17.30 11.74 -2.80
N ILE A 168 -16.15 12.21 -2.32
CA ILE A 168 -15.10 12.78 -3.18
C ILE A 168 -14.52 11.70 -4.09
N ALA A 169 -14.17 10.52 -3.56
CA ALA A 169 -13.67 9.41 -4.37
C ALA A 169 -14.71 8.88 -5.37
N ASN A 170 -15.99 8.87 -5.01
CA ASN A 170 -17.07 8.51 -5.93
C ASN A 170 -17.23 9.56 -7.05
N SER A 171 -17.10 10.84 -6.72
CA SER A 171 -17.08 11.93 -7.70
C SER A 171 -15.88 11.80 -8.64
N CYS A 172 -14.69 11.47 -8.11
CA CYS A 172 -13.51 11.15 -8.90
C CYS A 172 -13.78 10.02 -9.89
N TYR A 173 -14.29 8.87 -9.41
CA TYR A 173 -14.61 7.73 -10.26
C TYR A 173 -15.58 8.09 -11.39
N LYS A 174 -16.68 8.80 -11.07
CA LYS A 174 -17.65 9.26 -12.07
C LYS A 174 -17.02 10.20 -13.08
N SER A 175 -16.21 11.16 -12.63
CA SER A 175 -15.51 12.09 -13.51
C SER A 175 -14.57 11.37 -14.48
N VAL A 176 -13.81 10.38 -14.01
CA VAL A 176 -12.94 9.55 -14.87
C VAL A 176 -13.75 8.78 -15.91
N GLN A 177 -14.90 8.21 -15.53
CA GLN A 177 -15.82 7.57 -16.47
C GLN A 177 -16.34 8.54 -17.54
N HIS A 178 -16.78 9.74 -17.12
CA HIS A 178 -17.35 10.75 -18.03
C HIS A 178 -16.31 11.30 -19.01
N LEU A 179 -15.08 11.50 -18.54
CA LEU A 179 -13.95 11.94 -19.35
C LEU A 179 -13.39 10.82 -20.26
N LYS A 180 -13.99 9.62 -20.24
CA LYS A 180 -13.61 8.46 -21.04
C LYS A 180 -12.12 8.09 -20.91
N SER A 181 -11.57 8.21 -19.70
CA SER A 181 -10.18 7.79 -19.42
C SER A 181 -9.11 8.46 -20.30
N ASN A 182 -9.34 9.71 -20.75
CA ASN A 182 -8.33 10.49 -21.49
C ASN A 182 -7.31 11.16 -20.55
N LYS A 183 -6.26 11.79 -21.09
CA LYS A 183 -5.22 12.48 -20.29
C LYS A 183 -5.77 13.55 -19.33
N GLN A 184 -6.94 14.10 -19.62
CA GLN A 184 -7.60 15.10 -18.80
C GLN A 184 -8.18 14.50 -17.50
N SER A 185 -8.48 13.19 -17.47
CA SER A 185 -8.94 12.52 -16.25
C SER A 185 -7.83 12.30 -15.22
N TRP A 186 -6.57 12.40 -15.63
CA TRP A 186 -5.40 12.17 -14.78
C TRP A 186 -5.31 13.18 -13.63
N SER A 187 -5.65 14.45 -13.89
CA SER A 187 -5.69 15.49 -12.87
C SER A 187 -6.69 15.18 -11.76
N VAL A 188 -7.83 14.58 -12.09
CA VAL A 188 -8.87 14.21 -11.12
C VAL A 188 -8.38 13.07 -10.20
N LEU A 189 -7.68 12.08 -10.78
CA LEU A 189 -7.05 11.01 -10.01
C LEU A 189 -5.98 11.56 -9.07
N ALA A 190 -5.10 12.42 -9.57
CA ALA A 190 -4.02 13.02 -8.79
C ALA A 190 -4.56 13.88 -7.64
N GLU A 191 -5.52 14.77 -7.92
CA GLU A 191 -6.17 15.62 -6.90
C GLU A 191 -6.77 14.76 -5.78
N THR A 192 -7.49 13.72 -6.14
CA THR A 192 -8.16 12.84 -5.17
C THR A 192 -7.16 12.03 -4.35
N ALA A 193 -6.13 11.47 -4.99
CA ALA A 193 -5.09 10.72 -4.30
C ALA A 193 -4.32 11.59 -3.29
N ILE A 194 -3.95 12.81 -3.67
CA ILE A 194 -3.31 13.79 -2.79
C ILE A 194 -4.24 14.15 -1.63
N TYR A 195 -5.52 14.45 -1.92
CA TYR A 195 -6.51 14.77 -0.91
C TYR A 195 -6.62 13.64 0.14
N LEU A 196 -6.78 12.38 -0.28
CA LEU A 196 -6.88 11.23 0.62
C LEU A 196 -5.60 10.99 1.43
N SER A 197 -4.41 11.20 0.84
CA SER A 197 -3.14 11.12 1.58
C SER A 197 -3.10 12.09 2.76
N THR A 198 -3.73 13.27 2.64
CA THR A 198 -3.77 14.29 3.71
C THR A 198 -4.87 14.08 4.77
N GLN A 199 -5.78 13.12 4.58
CA GLN A 199 -6.89 12.89 5.51
C GLN A 199 -6.47 12.10 6.76
N PRO A 200 -7.16 12.30 7.91
CA PRO A 200 -7.00 11.41 9.06
C PRO A 200 -7.40 9.97 8.70
N LYS A 201 -6.66 9.00 9.23
CA LYS A 201 -6.84 7.58 8.93
C LYS A 201 -7.69 6.89 10.00
N ASN A 202 -8.62 6.04 9.58
CA ASN A 202 -9.43 5.20 10.46
C ASN A 202 -10.00 4.00 9.69
N ASN A 203 -9.45 2.82 10.00
CA ASN A 203 -9.82 1.54 9.41
C ASN A 203 -10.87 0.77 10.24
N SER A 204 -11.50 1.38 11.25
CA SER A 204 -12.40 0.69 12.18
C SER A 204 -13.59 0.02 11.48
N THR A 205 -14.12 0.66 10.43
CA THR A 205 -15.23 0.12 9.64
C THR A 205 -14.81 -1.13 8.87
N TYR A 206 -13.61 -1.13 8.29
CA TYR A 206 -13.02 -2.27 7.60
C TYR A 206 -12.76 -3.43 8.57
N GLU A 207 -12.21 -3.15 9.74
CA GLU A 207 -12.03 -4.18 10.77
C GLU A 207 -13.36 -4.76 11.26
N ALA A 208 -14.36 -3.91 11.49
CA ALA A 208 -15.66 -4.33 11.99
C ALA A 208 -16.37 -5.30 11.02
N ILE A 209 -16.37 -5.00 9.72
CA ILE A 209 -17.00 -5.89 8.73
C ILE A 209 -16.25 -7.23 8.61
N ASN A 210 -14.92 -7.20 8.65
CA ASN A 210 -14.12 -8.43 8.58
C ASN A 210 -14.31 -9.32 9.81
N LYS A 211 -14.40 -8.73 11.02
CA LYS A 211 -14.75 -9.45 12.25
C LYS A 211 -16.15 -10.06 12.17
N GLY A 212 -17.12 -9.31 11.66
CA GLY A 212 -18.49 -9.81 11.44
C GLY A 212 -18.55 -10.98 10.47
N ILE A 213 -17.83 -10.90 9.34
CA ILE A 213 -17.74 -11.99 8.35
C ILE A 213 -17.07 -13.23 8.96
N ALA A 214 -16.00 -13.06 9.73
CA ALA A 214 -15.32 -14.17 10.41
C ALA A 214 -16.25 -14.88 11.40
N PHE A 215 -16.98 -14.11 12.22
CA PHE A 215 -17.96 -14.65 13.14
C PHE A 215 -19.04 -15.49 12.42
N CYS A 216 -19.62 -14.98 11.33
CA CYS A 216 -20.62 -15.73 10.56
C CYS A 216 -20.09 -17.07 10.02
N LYS A 217 -18.81 -17.11 9.60
CA LYS A 217 -18.18 -18.35 9.11
C LYS A 217 -18.02 -19.38 10.24
N GLU A 218 -17.59 -18.93 11.43
CA GLU A 218 -17.45 -19.79 12.60
C GLU A 218 -18.81 -20.29 13.13
N SER A 219 -19.83 -19.43 13.20
CA SER A 219 -21.17 -19.82 13.64
C SER A 219 -21.82 -20.83 12.70
N ARG A 220 -21.63 -20.68 11.38
CA ARG A 220 -22.10 -21.65 10.38
C ARG A 220 -21.42 -23.01 10.52
N ALA A 221 -20.13 -23.03 10.88
CA ALA A 221 -19.40 -24.27 11.15
C ALA A 221 -19.87 -24.99 12.43
N LYS A 222 -20.54 -24.27 13.34
CA LYS A 222 -21.08 -24.80 14.60
C LYS A 222 -22.57 -25.17 14.53
N GLU A 223 -23.20 -25.12 13.35
CA GLU A 223 -24.65 -25.34 13.14
C GLU A 223 -25.55 -24.53 14.10
N GLN A 224 -25.07 -23.38 14.59
CA GLN A 224 -25.90 -22.47 15.38
C GLN A 224 -26.72 -21.62 14.43
N GLU A 225 -28.06 -21.70 14.51
CA GLU A 225 -28.95 -20.81 13.78
C GLU A 225 -28.59 -19.36 14.11
N PRO A 226 -28.33 -18.49 13.11
CA PRO A 226 -28.17 -17.07 13.38
C PRO A 226 -29.51 -16.56 13.90
N LEU A 227 -29.56 -15.98 15.10
CA LEU A 227 -30.74 -15.26 15.57
C LEU A 227 -31.04 -14.14 14.58
N PHE A 228 -31.95 -14.36 13.65
CA PHE A 228 -32.41 -13.32 12.74
C PHE A 228 -33.48 -12.49 13.46
N VAL A 229 -33.26 -11.16 13.49
CA VAL A 229 -34.07 -10.11 14.13
C VAL A 229 -33.63 -9.78 15.57
N PHE A 230 -32.77 -8.77 15.70
CA PHE A 230 -32.33 -8.18 16.96
C PHE A 230 -32.99 -6.80 17.17
N ASP A 231 -33.96 -6.69 18.08
CA ASP A 231 -34.34 -5.42 18.73
C ASP A 231 -33.08 -4.91 19.45
N GLY A 232 -32.62 -3.70 19.14
CA GLY A 232 -31.33 -3.11 19.55
C GLY A 232 -31.11 -2.92 21.07
N LYS A 233 -31.78 -3.71 21.90
CA LYS A 233 -31.71 -3.77 23.36
C LYS A 233 -30.81 -4.90 23.88
N ASN A 234 -30.58 -5.97 23.11
CA ASN A 234 -29.72 -7.10 23.51
C ASN A 234 -28.44 -7.13 22.68
N ILE A 235 -27.62 -6.08 22.81
CA ILE A 235 -26.22 -6.22 22.46
C ILE A 235 -25.51 -6.70 23.72
N ASP A 236 -25.11 -7.97 23.73
CA ASP A 236 -24.04 -8.40 24.63
C ASP A 236 -22.87 -7.44 24.45
N ASP A 237 -22.31 -6.96 25.57
CA ASP A 237 -21.25 -5.94 25.62
C ASP A 237 -20.05 -6.20 24.70
N GLN A 238 -19.89 -7.44 24.20
CA GLN A 238 -18.89 -7.81 23.20
C GLN A 238 -19.09 -7.16 21.83
N PHE A 239 -20.33 -6.88 21.39
CA PHE A 239 -20.59 -6.26 20.08
C PHE A 239 -20.52 -4.73 20.12
N ILE A 240 -20.90 -4.09 21.25
CA ILE A 240 -20.76 -2.62 21.44
C ILE A 240 -19.28 -2.21 21.50
N LEU A 241 -18.37 -3.10 21.90
CA LEU A 241 -16.93 -2.80 21.92
C LEU A 241 -16.33 -2.59 20.52
N ILE A 242 -16.98 -3.07 19.44
CA ILE A 242 -16.46 -3.01 18.07
C ILE A 242 -16.51 -1.60 17.48
N LEU A 243 -17.32 -0.69 18.04
CA LEU A 243 -17.50 0.67 17.50
C LEU A 243 -17.03 1.81 18.43
N GLY A 244 -16.35 1.53 19.54
CA GLY A 244 -15.74 2.58 20.38
C GLY A 244 -16.70 3.62 20.99
N THR A 245 -18.00 3.54 20.76
CA THR A 245 -19.00 4.45 21.33
C THR A 245 -19.81 3.72 22.40
N LYS A 246 -19.42 3.88 23.68
CA LYS A 246 -20.30 3.52 24.81
C LYS A 246 -21.52 4.43 24.77
N ARG A 247 -22.69 3.91 24.39
CA ARG A 247 -23.96 4.58 24.68
C ARG A 247 -24.16 4.58 26.20
N LYS A 248 -24.22 5.76 26.83
CA LYS A 248 -24.78 5.91 28.17
C LYS A 248 -26.25 5.51 28.13
N GLN A 249 -26.61 4.35 28.65
CA GLN A 249 -28.01 4.04 28.95
C GLN A 249 -28.32 4.61 30.34
N GLU A 250 -29.19 5.62 30.40
CA GLU A 250 -29.83 6.06 31.64
C GLU A 250 -30.92 5.04 32.00
N THR A 251 -30.67 4.25 33.03
CA THR A 251 -31.64 3.29 33.57
C THR A 251 -32.70 4.05 34.37
N ARG A 252 -33.92 4.18 33.82
CA ARG A 252 -35.10 4.55 34.62
C ARG A 252 -35.71 3.29 35.21
N MET A 253 -35.62 3.17 36.53
CA MET A 253 -36.23 2.12 37.35
C MET A 253 -37.74 2.40 37.45
N ILE A 254 -38.58 1.55 36.86
CA ILE A 254 -40.03 1.54 37.13
C ILE A 254 -40.26 0.46 38.19
N ILE A 255 -40.55 0.89 39.41
CA ILE A 255 -41.07 0.02 40.47
C ILE A 255 -42.59 0.05 40.35
N SER A 256 -43.21 -1.10 40.07
CA SER A 256 -44.65 -1.27 40.24
C SER A 256 -44.88 -1.93 41.59
N ILE A 257 -45.69 -1.29 42.43
CA ILE A 257 -46.39 -1.91 43.58
C ILE A 257 -47.57 -2.71 43.01
#